data_AF-A0A9W6LG67-F1
#
_entry.id   AF-A0A9W6LG67-F1
#
_cell.length_a   1.000
_cell.length_b   1.000
_cell.length_c   1.000
_cell.angle_alpha   90.00
_cell.angle_beta   90.00
_cell.angle_gamma   90.00
#
_symmetry.space_group_name_H-M   'P 1'
#
loop_
_entity.id
_entity.type
_entity.pdbx_description
1 polymer ?
#
loop_
_entity_poly.entity_id
_entity_poly.type
_entity_poly.pdbx_seq_one_letter_code
_entity_poly.pdbx_strand_id
1 'polypeptide(L)'
;MSAPELDHLAESITALAGARKRIPLNHLLRETALNILILARIASNRLDDRLRREEIESATDHLVTQLRHAAWELPAPLPPAPPSPPDPSPPPTSPPSLPPTR
;
A
#
# COMPACT_ATOMS: atom_id res chain seq x y z
N MET A 1 -9.40 -17.33 27.16
CA MET A 1 -9.68 -15.88 27.22
C MET A 1 -9.80 -15.39 25.80
N SER A 2 -10.93 -14.83 25.39
CA SER A 2 -11.05 -14.13 24.10
C SER A 2 -10.38 -12.77 24.23
N ALA A 3 -9.41 -12.48 23.38
CA ALA A 3 -8.75 -11.19 23.31
C ALA A 3 -9.26 -10.47 22.07
N PRO A 4 -10.33 -9.65 22.19
CA PRO A 4 -11.03 -9.09 21.04
C PRO A 4 -10.11 -8.25 20.13
N GLU A 5 -9.05 -7.66 20.70
CA GLU A 5 -8.03 -6.92 19.94
C GLU A 5 -7.20 -7.84 19.05
N LEU A 6 -6.89 -9.06 19.50
CA LEU A 6 -6.17 -10.05 18.70
C LEU A 6 -7.05 -10.61 17.59
N ASP A 7 -8.34 -10.82 17.88
CA ASP A 7 -9.32 -11.26 16.88
C ASP A 7 -9.46 -10.19 15.78
N HIS A 8 -9.59 -8.92 16.18
CA HIS A 8 -9.65 -7.80 15.23
C HIS A 8 -8.36 -7.61 14.42
N LEU A 9 -7.19 -7.82 15.04
CA LEU A 9 -5.91 -7.80 14.35
C LEU A 9 -5.83 -8.93 13.31
N ALA A 10 -6.26 -10.15 13.65
CA ALA A 10 -6.27 -11.29 12.74
C ALA A 10 -7.21 -11.07 11.54
N GLU A 11 -8.39 -10.51 11.78
CA GLU A 11 -9.32 -10.10 10.73
C GLU A 11 -8.70 -9.03 9.83
N SER A 12 -8.06 -8.01 10.43
CA SER A 12 -7.40 -6.93 9.69
C SER A 12 -6.24 -7.42 8.82
N ILE A 13 -5.42 -8.36 9.32
CA ILE A 13 -4.35 -9.01 8.55
C ILE A 13 -4.93 -9.82 7.38
N THR A 14 -6.04 -10.51 7.62
CA THR A 14 -6.74 -11.29 6.58
C THR A 14 -7.31 -10.37 5.48
N ALA A 15 -7.93 -9.26 5.87
CA ALA A 15 -8.42 -8.24 4.95
C ALA A 15 -7.27 -7.60 4.15
N LEU A 16 -6.15 -7.28 4.80
CA LEU A 16 -4.95 -6.76 4.17
C LEU A 16 -4.40 -7.73 3.13
N ALA A 17 -4.37 -9.04 3.44
CA ALA A 17 -3.98 -10.05 2.47
C ALA A 17 -4.88 -9.99 1.22
N GLY A 18 -6.19 -9.84 1.37
CA GLY A 18 -7.11 -9.65 0.23
C GLY A 18 -6.82 -8.39 -0.60
N ALA A 19 -6.43 -7.29 0.05
CA ALA A 19 -6.18 -5.99 -0.59
C ALA A 19 -4.77 -5.84 -1.17
N ARG A 20 -3.79 -6.68 -0.79
CA ARG A 20 -2.35 -6.52 -1.09
C ARG A 20 -2.00 -6.24 -2.55
N LYS A 21 -2.80 -6.74 -3.51
CA LYS A 21 -2.58 -6.51 -4.95
C LYS A 21 -2.86 -5.07 -5.40
N ARG A 22 -3.61 -4.30 -4.60
CA ARG A 22 -3.97 -2.90 -4.87
C ARG A 22 -3.06 -1.91 -4.14
N ILE A 23 -2.25 -2.39 -3.20
CA ILE A 23 -1.33 -1.57 -2.42
C ILE A 23 0.01 -1.55 -3.14
N PRO A 24 0.60 -0.38 -3.41
CA PRO A 24 1.95 -0.31 -3.94
C PRO A 24 2.93 -1.11 -3.08
N LEU A 25 3.72 -1.99 -3.70
CA LEU A 25 4.60 -2.92 -2.98
C LEU A 25 5.59 -2.19 -2.06
N ASN A 26 6.11 -1.04 -2.50
CA ASN A 26 6.99 -0.20 -1.69
C ASN A 26 6.33 0.27 -0.38
N HIS A 27 5.04 0.63 -0.44
CA HIS A 27 4.25 1.02 0.73
C HIS A 27 4.03 -0.19 1.63
N LEU A 28 3.64 -1.34 1.06
CA LEU A 28 3.42 -2.56 1.81
C LEU A 28 4.67 -3.02 2.57
N LEU A 29 5.85 -2.98 1.95
CA LEU A 29 7.12 -3.36 2.57
C LEU A 29 7.50 -2.43 3.73
N ARG A 30 7.28 -1.12 3.59
CA ARG A 30 7.54 -0.13 4.65
C ARG A 30 6.63 -0.34 5.86
N GLU A 31 5.33 -0.51 5.64
CA GLU A 31 4.38 -0.76 6.73
C GLU A 31 4.65 -2.11 7.42
N THR A 32 4.99 -3.13 6.64
CA THR A 32 5.36 -4.44 7.20
C THR A 32 6.60 -4.34 8.10
N ALA A 33 7.62 -3.59 7.67
CA ALA A 33 8.83 -3.37 8.48
C ALA A 33 8.51 -2.64 9.80
N LEU A 34 7.62 -1.65 9.78
CA LEU A 34 7.17 -0.96 11.00
C LEU A 34 6.41 -1.90 11.94
N ASN A 35 5.48 -2.70 11.42
CA ASN A 35 4.72 -3.67 12.21
C ASN A 35 5.63 -4.69 12.89
N ILE A 36 6.64 -5.20 12.18
CA ILE A 36 7.63 -6.13 12.74
C ILE A 36 8.42 -5.45 13.89
N LEU A 37 8.88 -4.21 13.72
CA LEU A 37 9.59 -3.48 14.79
C LEU A 37 8.73 -3.32 16.04
N ILE A 38 7.45 -2.97 15.88
CA ILE A 38 6.52 -2.81 17.01
C ILE A 38 6.33 -4.15 17.73
N LEU A 39 6.06 -5.22 16.99
CA LEU A 39 5.86 -6.55 17.58
C LEU A 39 7.12 -7.07 18.27
N ALA A 40 8.29 -6.89 17.65
CA ALA A 40 9.58 -7.24 18.25
C ALA A 40 9.81 -6.49 19.55
N ARG A 41 9.53 -5.17 19.58
CA ARG A 41 9.65 -4.37 20.82
C ARG A 41 8.72 -4.86 21.92
N ILE A 42 7.47 -5.21 21.59
CA ILE A 42 6.51 -5.78 22.54
C ILE A 42 7.02 -7.13 23.07
N ALA A 43 7.54 -7.99 22.19
CA ALA A 43 8.08 -9.29 22.55
C ALA A 43 9.33 -9.16 23.44
N SER A 44 10.33 -8.36 23.04
CA SER A 44 11.56 -8.12 23.81
C SER A 44 11.29 -7.61 25.23
N ASN A 45 10.26 -6.78 25.42
CA ASN A 45 9.88 -6.25 26.74
C ASN A 45 9.19 -7.30 27.65
N ARG A 46 8.70 -8.40 27.08
CA ARG A 46 7.96 -9.45 27.80
C ARG A 46 8.74 -10.74 27.96
N LEU A 47 9.91 -10.85 27.33
CA LEU A 47 10.77 -12.03 27.43
C LEU A 47 11.81 -11.83 28.53
N ASP A 48 11.78 -12.74 29.50
CA ASP A 48 12.74 -12.76 30.61
C ASP A 48 14.11 -13.30 30.16
N ASP A 49 14.13 -14.16 29.15
CA ASP A 49 15.34 -14.73 28.57
C ASP A 49 16.08 -13.70 27.71
N ARG A 50 17.25 -13.29 28.19
CA ARG A 50 18.13 -12.33 27.51
C ARG A 50 18.63 -12.83 26.16
N LEU A 51 18.97 -14.11 26.03
CA LEU A 51 19.50 -14.64 24.78
C LEU A 51 18.42 -14.61 23.70
N ARG A 52 17.21 -15.07 24.02
CA ARG A 52 16.06 -15.02 23.10
C ARG A 52 15.69 -13.59 22.70
N ARG A 53 15.80 -12.63 23.62
CA ARG A 53 15.59 -11.21 23.31
C ARG A 53 16.60 -10.71 22.29
N GLU A 54 17.89 -10.98 22.51
CA GLU A 54 18.98 -10.57 21.60
C GLU A 54 18.81 -11.24 20.21
N GLU A 55 18.38 -12.51 20.16
CA GLU A 55 18.08 -13.21 18.91
C GLU A 55 16.92 -12.56 18.14
N ILE A 56 15.82 -12.21 18.84
CA ILE A 56 14.66 -11.54 18.23
C ILE A 56 15.03 -10.16 17.70
N GLU A 57 15.81 -9.39 18.46
CA GLU A 57 16.28 -8.06 18.06
C GLU A 57 17.17 -8.15 16.81
N SER A 58 18.15 -9.05 16.82
CA SER A 58 19.06 -9.28 15.68
C SER A 58 18.30 -9.73 14.41
N ALA A 59 17.39 -10.69 14.54
CA ALA A 59 16.57 -11.16 13.42
C ALA A 59 15.66 -10.05 12.88
N THR A 60 15.08 -9.24 13.77
CA THR A 60 14.24 -8.09 13.42
C THR A 60 15.03 -7.04 12.65
N ASP A 61 16.19 -6.65 13.15
CA ASP A 61 17.04 -5.65 12.50
C ASP A 61 17.48 -6.10 11.11
N HIS A 62 17.87 -7.37 10.97
CA HIS A 62 18.22 -7.94 9.67
C HIS A 62 17.04 -7.89 8.69
N LEU A 63 15.87 -8.39 9.11
CA LEU A 63 14.69 -8.43 8.24
C LEU A 63 14.21 -7.03 7.85
N VAL A 64 14.13 -6.10 8.80
CA VAL A 64 13.71 -4.70 8.57
C VAL A 64 14.67 -4.02 7.60
N THR A 65 15.97 -4.27 7.73
CA THR A 65 16.98 -3.74 6.81
C THR A 65 16.71 -4.24 5.39
N GLN A 66 16.52 -5.55 5.20
CA GLN A 66 16.20 -6.13 3.89
C GLN A 66 14.91 -5.55 3.29
N LEU A 67 13.84 -5.43 4.10
CA LEU A 67 12.57 -4.87 3.64
C LEU A 67 12.70 -3.41 3.23
N ARG A 68 13.49 -2.61 3.95
CA ARG A 68 13.74 -1.20 3.61
C ARG A 68 14.56 -1.06 2.32
N HIS A 69 15.60 -1.87 2.16
CA HIS A 69 16.37 -1.92 0.91
C HIS A 69 15.48 -2.30 -0.27
N ALA A 70 14.73 -3.38 -0.16
CA ALA A 70 13.78 -3.80 -1.20
C ALA A 70 12.76 -2.70 -1.50
N ALA A 71 12.25 -1.98 -0.49
CA ALA A 71 11.32 -0.88 -0.70
C ALA A 71 11.95 0.35 -1.40
N TRP A 72 13.26 0.57 -1.24
CA TRP A 72 13.99 1.66 -1.90
C TRP A 72 14.36 1.34 -3.35
N GLU A 73 14.63 0.07 -3.65
CA GLU A 73 14.96 -0.37 -5.02
C GLU A 73 13.74 -0.40 -5.95
N LEU A 74 12.53 -0.36 -5.39
CA LEU A 74 11.31 -0.32 -6.18
C LEU A 74 11.12 1.05 -6.84
N PRO A 75 10.75 1.08 -8.14
CA PRO A 75 10.45 2.34 -8.82
C PRO A 75 9.31 3.06 -8.12
N ALA A 76 9.40 4.39 -8.06
CA ALA A 76 8.33 5.21 -7.51
C ALA A 76 7.03 4.94 -8.31
N PRO A 77 5.87 4.83 -7.64
CA PRO A 77 4.60 4.66 -8.35
C PRO A 77 4.44 5.82 -9.33
N LEU A 78 4.18 5.48 -10.59
CA LEU A 78 3.94 6.48 -11.63
C LEU A 78 2.81 7.41 -11.18
N PRO A 79 2.94 8.74 -11.34
CA PRO A 79 1.85 9.65 -11.05
C PRO A 79 0.61 9.24 -11.88
N PRO A 80 -0.61 9.46 -11.36
CA PRO A 80 -1.81 9.19 -12.12
C PRO A 80 -1.73 9.94 -13.46
N ALA A 81 -2.11 9.26 -14.54
CA ALA A 81 -2.11 9.86 -15.86
C ALA A 81 -2.92 11.18 -15.82
N PRO A 82 -2.45 12.25 -16.47
CA PRO A 82 -3.23 13.48 -16.58
C PRO A 82 -4.60 13.15 -17.20
N PRO A 83 -5.67 13.84 -16.78
CA PRO A 83 -6.99 13.63 -17.37
C PRO A 83 -6.90 13.83 -18.89
N SER A 84 -7.53 12.94 -19.65
CA SER A 84 -7.65 13.10 -21.10
C SER A 84 -8.23 14.48 -21.42
N PRO A 85 -7.72 15.19 -22.44
CA PRO A 85 -8.30 16.46 -22.84
C PRO A 85 -9.79 16.26 -23.21
N PRO A 86 -10.65 17.25 -22.96
CA PRO A 86 -12.06 17.17 -23.34
C PRO A 86 -12.19 16.89 -24.83
N ASP A 87 -13.12 16.01 -25.20
CA ASP A 87 -13.42 15.73 -26.60
C ASP A 87 -13.68 17.04 -27.36
N PRO A 88 -13.16 17.20 -28.58
CA PRO A 88 -13.42 18.38 -29.39
C PRO A 88 -14.93 18.52 -29.62
N SER A 89 -15.46 19.72 -29.37
CA SER A 89 -16.87 20.04 -29.62
C SER A 89 -17.29 19.62 -31.03
N PRO A 90 -18.49 19.03 -31.21
CA PRO A 90 -18.98 18.67 -32.52
C PRO A 90 -19.05 19.91 -33.42
N PRO A 91 -18.78 19.76 -34.74
CA PRO A 91 -18.83 20.89 -35.66
C PRO A 91 -20.24 21.51 -35.69
N PRO A 92 -20.34 22.84 -35.86
CA PRO A 92 -21.65 23.50 -35.96
C PRO A 92 -22.44 22.90 -37.12
N THR A 93 -23.68 22.53 -36.83
CA THR A 93 -24.64 22.03 -37.83
C THR A 93 -24.87 23.12 -38.86
N SER A 94 -24.53 22.85 -40.13
CA SER A 94 -24.78 23.77 -41.24
C SER A 94 -26.27 24.20 -41.26
N PRO A 95 -26.57 25.49 -41.49
CA PRO A 95 -27.95 25.95 -41.53
C PRO A 95 -28.71 25.30 -42.71
N PRO A 96 -30.04 25.09 -42.57
CA PRO A 96 -30.84 24.50 -43.63
C PRO A 96 -30.82 25.38 -44.88
N SER A 97 -30.47 24.77 -46.02
CA SER A 97 -30.52 25.42 -47.32
C SER A 97 -31.94 25.90 -47.63
N LEU A 98 -32.11 27.20 -47.84
CA LEU A 98 -33.37 27.80 -48.28
C LEU A 98 -33.75 27.26 -49.67
N PRO A 99 -35.04 26.97 -49.92
CA PRO A 99 -35.48 26.52 -51.24
C PRO A 99 -35.39 27.65 -52.27
N PRO A 100 -35.19 27.32 -53.56
CA PRO A 100 -35.09 28.33 -54.61
C PRO A 100 -36.43 29.02 -54.85
N THR A 101 -36.45 30.34 -54.71
CA THR A 101 -37.54 31.21 -55.17
C THR A 101 -37.61 31.19 -56.71
N ARG A 102 -38.80 30.92 -57.23
CA ARG A 102 -39.16 31.02 -58.65
C ARG A 102 -39.25 32.48 -59.11
#